data_AF-A0A9D5SD76-F1
#
_entry.id   AF-A0A9D5SD76-F1
#
_cell.length_a   1.000
_cell.length_b   1.000
_cell.length_c   1.000
_cell.angle_alpha   90.00
_cell.angle_beta   90.00
_cell.angle_gamma   90.00
#
_symmetry.space_group_name_H-M   'P 1'
#
loop_
_entity.id
_entity.type
_entity.pdbx_description
1 polymer ?
#
loop_
_entity_poly.entity_id
_entity_poly.type
_entity_poly.pdbx_seq_one_letter_code
_entity_poly.pdbx_strand_id
1 'polypeptide(L)'
;MDNHAIYIFAESQEGLVEQIEEVDCQQFSVESVISRFEFTDSRIIYVVAPLTIDCANITPAPVVNGVLVCIYYYAETTELPLIVEKMKHNPSEKEKRRLVLLSPWEDLFTKLSNRFYNATYKKCKSADMSVVKWYAEKISREKLIAKLFKERIGSVVYIGHGRSRGWTGYMGIRWRHIAEQECHTPIDTIFSMTCDTLKKEHDVPFGVNWVLSGKARAFFGSIEAVKIDSLTRICEIMTERLDSDSIKVRDFLLNVDQVIRSTNDQPVIDCWNTFRLIGNPNCYV
;
A
#
# COMPACT_ATOMS: atom_id res chain seq x y z
N MET A 1 -30.07 -9.84 3.71
CA MET A 1 -29.25 -10.59 4.68
C MET A 1 -27.99 -9.78 4.87
N ASP A 2 -27.72 -9.46 6.13
CA ASP A 2 -26.94 -8.31 6.57
C ASP A 2 -25.43 -8.49 6.32
N ASN A 3 -24.94 -7.93 5.21
CA ASN A 3 -23.52 -7.94 4.82
C ASN A 3 -22.72 -6.87 5.59
N HIS A 4 -22.73 -6.94 6.91
CA HIS A 4 -22.10 -5.93 7.77
C HIS A 4 -21.07 -6.51 8.73
N ALA A 5 -20.62 -7.74 8.52
CA ALA A 5 -19.57 -8.33 9.33
C ALA A 5 -18.18 -7.88 8.86
N ILE A 6 -17.31 -7.55 9.81
CA ILE A 6 -15.87 -7.45 9.63
C ILE A 6 -15.25 -8.74 10.14
N TYR A 7 -14.43 -9.38 9.30
CA TYR A 7 -13.72 -10.60 9.67
C TYR A 7 -12.27 -10.25 9.97
N ILE A 8 -11.75 -10.79 11.06
CA ILE A 8 -10.41 -10.49 11.54
C ILE A 8 -9.60 -11.77 11.47
N PHE A 9 -8.42 -11.65 10.87
CA PHE A 9 -7.45 -12.73 10.80
C PHE A 9 -6.12 -12.27 11.35
N ALA A 10 -5.38 -13.18 11.97
CA ALA A 10 -3.99 -12.95 12.38
C ALA A 10 -3.05 -13.94 11.68
N GLU A 11 -1.82 -13.51 11.41
CA GLU A 11 -0.73 -14.38 10.93
C GLU A 11 0.08 -14.87 12.14
N SER A 12 0.16 -16.18 12.36
CA SER A 12 1.05 -16.77 13.38
C SER A 12 2.52 -16.67 12.98
N GLN A 13 3.46 -17.00 13.89
CA GLN A 13 4.89 -17.09 13.55
C GLN A 13 5.18 -18.08 12.40
N GLU A 14 4.37 -19.13 12.28
CA GLU A 14 4.51 -20.15 11.25
C GLU A 14 3.90 -19.71 9.90
N GLY A 15 3.38 -18.48 9.82
CA GLY A 15 2.72 -17.95 8.62
C GLY A 15 1.29 -18.46 8.43
N LEU A 16 0.69 -19.08 9.44
CA LEU A 16 -0.69 -19.54 9.38
C LEU A 16 -1.63 -18.34 9.56
N VAL A 17 -2.55 -18.18 8.61
CA VAL A 17 -3.60 -17.17 8.68
C VAL A 17 -4.87 -17.83 9.20
N GLU A 18 -5.30 -17.41 10.38
CA GLU A 18 -6.47 -17.93 11.08
C GLU A 18 -7.47 -16.82 11.37
N GLN A 19 -8.76 -17.12 11.21
CA GLN A 19 -9.82 -16.20 11.62
C GLN A 19 -9.90 -16.21 13.14
N ILE A 20 -9.79 -15.03 13.74
CA ILE A 20 -9.81 -14.87 15.19
C ILE A 20 -11.12 -14.24 15.68
N GLU A 21 -11.81 -13.48 14.82
CA GLU A 21 -13.04 -12.81 15.21
C GLU A 21 -13.93 -12.49 14.00
N GLU A 22 -15.22 -12.40 14.25
CA GLU A 22 -16.23 -11.80 13.37
C GLU A 22 -16.98 -10.75 14.21
N VAL A 23 -17.02 -9.50 13.71
CA VAL A 23 -17.54 -8.36 14.47
C VAL A 23 -18.53 -7.59 13.61
N ASP A 24 -19.62 -7.11 14.21
CA ASP A 24 -20.52 -6.15 13.55
C ASP A 24 -19.77 -4.86 13.23
N CYS A 25 -19.92 -4.35 12.00
CA CYS A 25 -19.22 -3.14 11.55
C CYS A 25 -19.48 -1.91 12.43
N GLN A 26 -20.63 -1.82 13.10
CA GLN A 26 -20.98 -0.71 13.99
C GLN A 26 -20.26 -0.77 15.33
N GLN A 27 -19.75 -1.95 15.71
CA GLN A 27 -19.09 -2.20 16.99
C GLN A 27 -17.58 -2.38 16.85
N PHE A 28 -17.07 -2.32 15.61
CA PHE A 28 -15.68 -2.60 15.32
C PHE A 28 -14.74 -1.44 15.72
N SER A 29 -13.71 -1.78 16.49
CA SER A 29 -12.52 -0.95 16.71
C SER A 29 -11.29 -1.85 16.62
N VAL A 30 -10.35 -1.52 15.73
CA VAL A 30 -9.12 -2.29 15.58
C VAL A 30 -8.27 -2.25 16.84
N GLU A 31 -8.28 -1.16 17.60
CA GLU A 31 -7.56 -1.03 18.87
C GLU A 31 -8.15 -1.94 19.93
N SER A 32 -9.49 -2.05 20.00
CA SER A 32 -10.17 -2.97 20.90
C SER A 32 -9.94 -4.43 20.54
N VAL A 33 -9.83 -4.73 19.24
CA VAL A 33 -9.40 -6.06 18.78
C VAL A 33 -7.97 -6.26 19.26
N ILE A 34 -7.07 -5.32 18.95
CA ILE A 34 -5.66 -5.47 19.23
C ILE A 34 -5.37 -5.66 20.73
N SER A 35 -6.08 -4.94 21.60
CA SER A 35 -5.88 -5.03 23.05
C SER A 35 -6.37 -6.33 23.68
N ARG A 36 -7.31 -7.04 23.04
CA ARG A 36 -7.87 -8.32 23.51
C ARG A 36 -7.01 -9.51 23.13
N PHE A 37 -6.17 -9.37 22.12
CA PHE A 37 -5.25 -10.41 21.69
C PHE A 37 -3.87 -10.13 22.28
N GLU A 38 -3.39 -11.06 23.12
CA GLU A 38 -1.97 -11.11 23.45
C GLU A 38 -1.23 -11.50 22.17
N PHE A 39 -0.88 -10.53 21.34
CA PHE A 39 0.07 -10.74 20.26
C PHE A 39 1.44 -10.92 20.89
N THR A 40 1.68 -12.12 21.40
CA THR A 40 3.01 -12.48 21.86
C THR A 40 3.98 -12.41 20.70
N ASP A 41 3.51 -12.62 19.45
CA ASP A 41 4.39 -12.78 18.29
C ASP A 41 3.88 -12.28 16.91
N SER A 42 2.56 -12.11 16.73
CA SER A 42 2.00 -11.71 15.42
C SER A 42 2.09 -10.21 15.20
N ARG A 43 2.88 -9.77 14.22
CA ARG A 43 2.99 -8.36 13.82
C ARG A 43 2.00 -7.92 12.74
N ILE A 44 1.03 -8.77 12.38
CA ILE A 44 0.08 -8.52 11.29
C ILE A 44 -1.33 -8.94 11.68
N ILE A 45 -2.27 -8.03 11.44
CA ILE A 45 -3.71 -8.31 11.42
C ILE A 45 -4.23 -8.02 10.01
N TYR A 46 -5.06 -8.93 9.53
CA TYR A 46 -5.88 -8.70 8.36
C TYR A 46 -7.29 -8.37 8.77
N VAL A 47 -7.80 -7.25 8.29
CA VAL A 47 -9.19 -6.85 8.44
C VAL A 47 -9.88 -7.00 7.09
N VAL A 48 -10.86 -7.88 7.03
CA VAL A 48 -11.67 -8.13 5.82
C VAL A 48 -13.01 -7.43 6.02
N ALA A 49 -13.21 -6.34 5.30
CA ALA A 49 -14.35 -5.45 5.46
C ALA A 49 -15.22 -5.41 4.20
N PRO A 50 -16.55 -5.21 4.32
CA PRO A 50 -17.40 -4.99 3.16
C PRO A 50 -17.04 -3.67 2.47
N LEU A 51 -17.17 -3.63 1.14
CA LEU A 51 -16.87 -2.43 0.34
C LEU A 51 -17.68 -1.19 0.72
N THR A 52 -18.76 -1.35 1.47
CA THR A 52 -19.58 -0.26 2.00
C THR A 52 -18.85 0.57 3.05
N ILE A 53 -17.87 0.00 3.75
CA ILE A 53 -17.11 0.68 4.82
C ILE A 53 -15.94 1.49 4.22
N ASP A 54 -15.68 2.66 4.79
CA ASP A 54 -14.52 3.50 4.45
C ASP A 54 -13.26 3.01 5.19
N CYS A 55 -12.10 3.04 4.53
CA CYS A 55 -10.79 2.76 5.13
C CYS A 55 -10.55 3.57 6.40
N ALA A 56 -11.06 4.82 6.45
CA ALA A 56 -10.94 5.71 7.60
C ALA A 56 -11.60 5.15 8.86
N ASN A 57 -12.66 4.36 8.71
CA ASN A 57 -13.40 3.77 9.82
C ASN A 57 -12.88 2.40 10.25
N ILE A 58 -11.85 1.86 9.57
CA ILE A 58 -11.34 0.52 9.84
C ILE A 58 -10.15 0.57 10.81
N THR A 59 -9.20 1.46 10.58
CA THR A 59 -8.01 1.56 11.43
C THR A 59 -7.56 3.01 11.49
N PRO A 60 -7.00 3.50 12.61
CA PRO A 60 -6.52 4.87 12.72
C PRO A 60 -5.17 5.10 12.01
N ALA A 61 -4.42 4.03 11.73
CA ALA A 61 -3.04 4.11 11.23
C ALA A 61 -2.68 2.82 10.45
N PRO A 62 -1.60 2.81 9.65
CA PRO A 62 -1.16 1.57 9.01
C PRO A 62 -0.57 0.58 10.03
N VAL A 63 -0.01 1.08 11.12
CA VAL A 63 0.51 0.29 12.25
C VAL A 63 -0.10 0.81 13.54
N VAL A 64 -0.66 -0.08 14.35
CA VAL A 64 -1.33 0.21 15.62
C VAL A 64 -0.69 -0.65 16.70
N ASN A 65 -0.13 -0.01 17.74
CA ASN A 65 0.58 -0.68 18.84
C ASN A 65 1.65 -1.69 18.36
N GLY A 66 2.38 -1.36 17.28
CA GLY A 66 3.42 -2.22 16.70
C GLY A 66 2.89 -3.35 15.81
N VAL A 67 1.59 -3.42 15.57
CA VAL A 67 0.94 -4.40 14.68
C VAL A 67 0.56 -3.72 13.37
N LEU A 68 1.02 -4.26 12.25
CA LEU A 68 0.62 -3.82 10.92
C LEU A 68 -0.81 -4.26 10.63
N VAL A 69 -1.66 -3.31 10.22
CA VAL A 69 -3.05 -3.57 9.86
C VAL A 69 -3.17 -3.55 8.33
N CYS A 70 -3.61 -4.67 7.77
CA CYS A 70 -3.82 -4.84 6.34
C CYS A 70 -5.31 -4.97 6.05
N ILE A 71 -5.82 -4.22 5.09
CA ILE A 71 -7.25 -4.23 4.78
C ILE A 71 -7.49 -5.00 3.48
N TYR A 72 -8.42 -5.95 3.53
CA TYR A 72 -9.03 -6.55 2.35
C TYR A 72 -10.49 -6.13 2.28
N TYR A 73 -10.99 -5.98 1.06
CA TYR A 73 -12.39 -5.68 0.82
C TYR A 73 -13.09 -6.85 0.13
N TYR A 74 -14.36 -7.03 0.47
CA TYR A 74 -15.26 -7.95 -0.24
C TYR A 74 -16.56 -7.22 -0.64
N ALA A 75 -17.11 -7.61 -1.79
CA ALA A 75 -18.46 -7.25 -2.21
C ALA A 75 -19.49 -8.24 -1.64
N GLU A 76 -19.13 -9.53 -1.65
CA GLU A 76 -19.96 -10.63 -1.20
C GLU A 76 -19.17 -11.58 -0.30
N THR A 77 -19.81 -12.16 0.71
CA THR A 77 -19.15 -13.07 1.66
C THR A 77 -18.65 -14.37 1.00
N THR A 78 -19.17 -14.70 -0.18
CA THR A 78 -18.70 -15.80 -1.03
C THR A 78 -17.24 -15.61 -1.50
N GLU A 79 -16.71 -14.39 -1.44
CA GLU A 79 -15.33 -14.06 -1.82
C GLU A 79 -14.31 -14.34 -0.70
N LEU A 80 -14.75 -14.56 0.55
CA LEU A 80 -13.86 -14.72 1.70
C LEU A 80 -12.83 -15.85 1.53
N PRO A 81 -13.17 -17.06 1.02
CA PRO A 81 -12.17 -18.12 0.83
C PRO A 81 -11.03 -17.69 -0.11
N LEU A 82 -11.37 -16.98 -1.21
CA LEU A 82 -10.38 -16.47 -2.16
C LEU A 82 -9.52 -15.37 -1.54
N ILE A 83 -10.11 -14.51 -0.71
CA ILE A 83 -9.38 -13.47 0.02
C ILE A 83 -8.36 -14.11 0.99
N VAL A 84 -8.76 -15.15 1.73
CA VAL A 84 -7.86 -15.88 2.63
C VAL A 84 -6.74 -16.57 1.85
N GLU A 85 -7.02 -17.14 0.68
CA GLU A 85 -5.99 -17.69 -0.21
C GLU A 85 -4.98 -16.62 -0.64
N LYS A 86 -5.46 -15.41 -1.01
CA LYS A 86 -4.60 -14.28 -1.37
C LYS A 86 -3.71 -13.81 -0.22
N MET A 87 -4.16 -13.89 1.04
CA MET A 87 -3.34 -13.58 2.22
C MET A 87 -2.18 -14.56 2.40
N LYS A 88 -2.42 -15.85 2.14
CA LYS A 88 -1.43 -16.93 2.26
C LYS A 88 -0.43 -16.95 1.12
N HIS A 89 -0.75 -16.33 -0.01
CA HIS A 89 0.13 -16.31 -1.18
C HIS A 89 1.40 -15.48 -0.93
N ASN A 90 2.57 -16.13 -0.98
CA ASN A 90 3.87 -15.45 -0.98
C ASN A 90 4.41 -15.42 -2.42
N PRO A 91 4.69 -14.24 -3.01
CA PRO A 91 5.39 -14.19 -4.29
C PRO A 91 6.79 -14.82 -4.19
N SER A 92 7.31 -15.33 -5.31
CA SER A 92 8.62 -15.99 -5.35
C SER A 92 9.77 -15.02 -5.03
N GLU A 93 10.72 -15.45 -4.20
CA GLU A 93 11.94 -14.70 -3.88
C GLU A 93 12.91 -14.57 -5.04
N LYS A 94 12.85 -15.49 -6.00
CA LYS A 94 13.89 -15.67 -7.03
C LYS A 94 13.68 -14.83 -8.29
N GLU A 95 12.65 -13.98 -8.32
CA GLU A 95 12.34 -13.18 -9.50
C GLU A 95 13.06 -11.82 -9.44
N LYS A 96 13.71 -11.43 -10.54
CA LYS A 96 14.28 -10.08 -10.67
C LYS A 96 13.18 -9.04 -10.51
N ARG A 97 13.38 -8.11 -9.58
CA ARG A 97 12.38 -7.09 -9.25
C ARG A 97 12.73 -5.76 -9.88
N ARG A 98 11.68 -4.99 -10.17
CA ARG A 98 11.81 -3.62 -10.68
C ARG A 98 11.05 -2.69 -9.77
N LEU A 99 11.78 -1.75 -9.18
CA LEU A 99 11.22 -0.59 -8.51
C LEU A 99 11.08 0.55 -9.51
N VAL A 100 9.84 0.97 -9.74
CA VAL A 100 9.49 2.06 -10.66
C VAL A 100 9.16 3.30 -9.87
N LEU A 101 9.89 4.38 -10.12
CA LEU A 101 9.58 5.70 -9.56
C LEU A 101 8.79 6.54 -10.57
N LEU A 102 7.65 7.03 -10.10
CA LEU A 102 6.69 7.83 -10.85
C LEU A 102 6.57 9.21 -10.21
N SER A 103 6.54 10.24 -11.06
CA SER A 103 6.43 11.64 -10.64
C SER A 103 5.71 12.44 -11.73
N PRO A 104 4.86 13.42 -11.37
CA PRO A 104 4.36 14.42 -12.31
C PRO A 104 5.48 15.34 -12.81
N TRP A 105 5.17 16.27 -13.71
CA TRP A 105 6.14 17.21 -14.29
C TRP A 105 6.55 18.34 -13.33
N GLU A 106 5.89 18.50 -12.18
CA GLU A 106 6.23 19.59 -11.27
C GLU A 106 7.61 19.36 -10.62
N ASP A 107 8.41 20.44 -10.59
CA ASP A 107 9.79 20.44 -10.07
C ASP A 107 9.91 19.89 -8.66
N LEU A 108 8.96 20.24 -7.78
CA LEU A 108 8.98 19.85 -6.38
C LEU A 108 8.98 18.32 -6.22
N PHE A 109 8.02 17.65 -6.84
CA PHE A 109 7.91 16.19 -6.78
C PHE A 109 9.03 15.49 -7.56
N THR A 110 9.43 16.06 -8.69
CA THR A 110 10.53 15.53 -9.49
C THR A 110 11.85 15.55 -8.72
N LYS A 111 12.13 16.64 -7.97
CA LYS A 111 13.30 16.75 -7.08
C LYS A 111 13.23 15.73 -5.94
N LEU A 112 12.07 15.59 -5.28
CA LEU A 112 11.89 14.60 -4.23
C LEU A 112 12.07 13.17 -4.75
N SER A 113 11.44 12.82 -5.86
CA SER A 113 11.57 11.52 -6.52
C SER A 113 13.00 11.25 -6.99
N ASN A 114 13.73 12.27 -7.46
CA ASN A 114 15.14 12.12 -7.80
C ASN A 114 16.03 11.85 -6.57
N ARG A 115 15.73 12.43 -5.41
CA ARG A 115 16.42 12.09 -4.15
C ARG A 115 16.17 10.63 -3.77
N PHE A 116 14.92 10.19 -3.81
CA PHE A 116 14.54 8.79 -3.59
C PHE A 116 15.28 7.85 -4.56
N TYR A 117 15.27 8.18 -5.86
CA TYR A 117 15.99 7.45 -6.89
C TYR A 117 17.47 7.31 -6.58
N ASN A 118 18.17 8.42 -6.33
CA ASN A 118 19.61 8.42 -6.17
C ASN A 118 20.05 7.62 -4.94
N ALA A 119 19.29 7.70 -3.85
CA ALA A 119 19.58 6.95 -2.64
C ALA A 119 19.29 5.45 -2.83
N THR A 120 18.16 5.10 -3.43
CA THR A 120 17.79 3.71 -3.69
C THR A 120 18.70 3.05 -4.71
N TYR A 121 19.00 3.72 -5.83
CA TYR A 121 19.87 3.22 -6.89
C TYR A 121 21.28 2.89 -6.37
N LYS A 122 21.80 3.66 -5.40
CA LYS A 122 23.10 3.37 -4.77
C LYS A 122 23.05 2.09 -3.94
N LYS A 123 21.97 1.86 -3.19
CA LYS A 123 21.79 0.67 -2.34
C LYS A 123 21.56 -0.58 -3.17
N CYS A 124 20.75 -0.51 -4.22
CA CYS A 124 20.33 -1.67 -4.99
C CYS A 124 21.32 -2.12 -6.08
N LYS A 125 22.49 -1.47 -6.20
CA LYS A 125 23.47 -1.73 -7.28
C LYS A 125 24.05 -3.16 -7.26
N SER A 126 23.98 -3.84 -6.12
CA SER A 126 24.46 -5.22 -5.90
C SER A 126 23.35 -6.27 -5.80
N ALA A 127 22.08 -5.88 -5.89
CA ALA A 127 20.94 -6.75 -5.67
C ALA A 127 20.21 -7.13 -6.98
N ASP A 128 19.37 -8.16 -6.93
CA ASP A 128 18.47 -8.57 -8.03
C ASP A 128 17.31 -7.58 -8.28
N MET A 129 17.47 -6.31 -7.85
CA MET A 129 16.49 -5.23 -8.00
C MET A 129 17.00 -4.12 -8.93
N SER A 130 16.26 -3.84 -9.99
CA SER A 130 16.48 -2.69 -10.87
C SER A 130 15.61 -1.50 -10.44
N VAL A 131 16.17 -0.30 -10.46
CA VAL A 131 15.44 0.95 -10.15
C VAL A 131 15.32 1.78 -11.43
N VAL A 132 14.11 2.17 -11.82
CA VAL A 132 13.86 2.96 -13.03
C VAL A 132 12.99 4.17 -12.75
N LYS A 133 13.15 5.23 -13.57
CA LYS A 133 12.34 6.45 -13.50
C LYS A 133 11.44 6.56 -14.72
N TRP A 134 10.13 6.63 -14.52
CA TRP A 134 9.16 6.82 -15.59
C TRP A 134 8.35 8.09 -15.35
N TYR A 135 9.00 9.25 -15.32
CA TYR A 135 8.36 10.53 -15.00
C TYR A 135 7.50 11.08 -16.15
N ALA A 136 6.47 11.85 -15.80
CA ALA A 136 5.51 12.39 -16.76
C ALA A 136 6.12 13.29 -17.84
N GLU A 137 7.31 13.86 -17.63
CA GLU A 137 8.03 14.62 -18.67
C GLU A 137 8.48 13.72 -19.84
N LYS A 138 8.75 12.42 -19.59
CA LYS A 138 9.36 11.49 -20.56
C LYS A 138 8.41 10.44 -21.09
N ILE A 139 7.29 10.21 -20.41
CA ILE A 139 6.36 9.14 -20.76
C ILE A 139 4.91 9.62 -20.71
N SER A 140 4.16 9.31 -21.77
CA SER A 140 2.72 9.56 -21.79
C SER A 140 1.98 8.55 -20.90
N ARG A 141 0.73 8.86 -20.56
CA ARG A 141 -0.14 7.98 -19.79
C ARG A 141 -0.29 6.60 -20.42
N GLU A 142 -0.55 6.56 -21.72
CA GLU A 142 -0.80 5.35 -22.49
C GLU A 142 0.44 4.45 -22.50
N LYS A 143 1.62 5.05 -22.70
CA LYS A 143 2.90 4.33 -22.64
C LYS A 143 3.20 3.83 -21.23
N LEU A 144 2.93 4.62 -20.20
CA LEU A 144 3.12 4.21 -18.81
C LEU A 144 2.25 3.01 -18.47
N ILE A 145 0.94 3.10 -18.74
CA ILE A 145 -0.02 2.03 -18.50
C ILE A 145 0.39 0.76 -19.26
N ALA A 146 0.75 0.87 -20.54
CA ALA A 146 1.22 -0.27 -21.31
C ALA A 146 2.48 -0.92 -20.70
N LYS A 147 3.43 -0.14 -20.19
CA LYS A 147 4.64 -0.69 -19.54
C LYS A 147 4.34 -1.34 -18.20
N LEU A 148 3.47 -0.74 -17.38
CA LEU A 148 3.08 -1.30 -16.08
C LEU A 148 2.48 -2.71 -16.20
N PHE A 149 1.76 -3.00 -17.29
CA PHE A 149 1.10 -4.29 -17.50
C PHE A 149 1.86 -5.26 -18.40
N LYS A 150 2.85 -4.79 -19.17
CA LYS A 150 3.71 -5.65 -20.02
C LYS A 150 5.01 -6.07 -19.34
N GLU A 151 5.48 -5.30 -18.37
CA GLU A 151 6.73 -5.57 -17.67
C GLU A 151 6.46 -6.18 -16.30
N ARG A 152 7.36 -7.05 -15.82
CA ARG A 152 7.31 -7.54 -14.43
C ARG A 152 7.77 -6.42 -13.51
N ILE A 153 6.83 -5.85 -12.76
CA ILE A 153 7.08 -4.80 -11.78
C ILE A 153 6.97 -5.38 -10.38
N GLY A 154 8.00 -5.15 -9.56
CA GLY A 154 7.95 -5.43 -8.14
C GLY A 154 7.13 -4.33 -7.48
N SER A 155 7.76 -3.16 -7.31
CA SER A 155 7.08 -2.02 -6.70
C SER A 155 7.00 -0.79 -7.59
N VAL A 156 5.97 0.01 -7.34
CA VAL A 156 5.79 1.35 -7.88
C VAL A 156 5.75 2.32 -6.73
N VAL A 157 6.53 3.40 -6.79
CA VAL A 157 6.41 4.53 -5.87
C VAL A 157 5.98 5.74 -6.68
N TYR A 158 4.77 6.24 -6.42
CA TYR A 158 4.28 7.49 -6.99
C TYR A 158 4.40 8.60 -5.97
N ILE A 159 5.13 9.66 -6.32
CA ILE A 159 5.28 10.87 -5.49
C ILE A 159 4.68 12.02 -6.30
N GLY A 160 3.61 12.64 -5.80
CA GLY A 160 2.92 13.68 -6.56
C GLY A 160 1.57 14.07 -6.00
N HIS A 161 0.66 14.47 -6.89
CA HIS A 161 -0.71 14.83 -6.60
C HIS A 161 -1.69 13.67 -6.83
N GLY A 162 -2.65 13.53 -5.93
CA GLY A 162 -3.57 12.41 -5.85
C GLY A 162 -4.97 12.87 -5.49
N ARG A 163 -5.93 12.02 -5.82
CA ARG A 163 -7.36 12.16 -5.54
C ARG A 163 -7.94 10.76 -5.33
N SER A 164 -9.13 10.70 -4.75
CA SER A 164 -9.99 9.50 -4.63
C SER A 164 -10.05 8.66 -5.91
N ARG A 165 -10.07 9.32 -7.08
CA ARG A 165 -10.18 8.69 -8.41
C ARG A 165 -8.86 8.40 -9.13
N GLY A 166 -7.71 8.80 -8.59
CA GLY A 166 -6.39 8.49 -9.15
C GLY A 166 -5.33 9.60 -9.10
N TRP A 167 -4.23 9.38 -9.80
CA TRP A 167 -3.08 10.30 -9.83
C TRP A 167 -3.28 11.45 -10.81
N THR A 168 -2.84 12.65 -10.44
CA THR A 168 -2.97 13.85 -11.30
C THR A 168 -1.87 13.92 -12.35
N GLY A 169 -0.70 13.34 -12.08
CA GLY A 169 0.37 13.19 -13.08
C GLY A 169 -0.10 12.43 -14.33
N TYR A 170 0.69 12.51 -15.40
CA TYR A 170 0.42 11.82 -16.67
C TYR A 170 -0.95 12.19 -17.27
N MET A 171 -1.27 13.49 -17.29
CA MET A 171 -2.56 14.01 -17.78
C MET A 171 -3.77 13.41 -17.05
N GLY A 172 -3.61 13.03 -15.78
CA GLY A 172 -4.63 12.37 -14.99
C GLY A 172 -4.76 10.88 -15.31
N ILE A 173 -4.16 10.03 -14.48
CA ILE A 173 -4.47 8.60 -14.42
C ILE A 173 -5.71 8.41 -13.55
N ARG A 174 -6.63 7.58 -14.03
CA ARG A 174 -7.90 7.28 -13.40
C ARG A 174 -8.12 5.78 -13.48
N TRP A 175 -8.93 5.25 -12.57
CA TRP A 175 -9.25 3.82 -12.55
C TRP A 175 -9.71 3.29 -13.92
N ARG A 176 -10.62 4.00 -14.61
CA ARG A 176 -11.11 3.61 -15.94
C ARG A 176 -10.01 3.39 -17.00
N HIS A 177 -8.88 4.09 -16.91
CA HIS A 177 -7.77 3.91 -17.86
C HIS A 177 -7.00 2.60 -17.60
N ILE A 178 -7.13 2.07 -16.39
CA ILE A 178 -6.44 0.87 -15.92
C ILE A 178 -7.36 -0.35 -16.02
N ALA A 179 -8.66 -0.18 -15.75
CA ALA A 179 -9.66 -1.24 -15.65
C ALA A 179 -9.61 -2.21 -16.85
N GLU A 180 -9.60 -1.67 -18.07
CA GLU A 180 -9.68 -2.43 -19.33
C GLU A 180 -8.37 -3.12 -19.73
N GLN A 181 -7.25 -2.85 -19.05
CA GLN A 181 -5.97 -3.42 -19.43
C GLN A 181 -5.83 -4.86 -18.93
N GLU A 182 -5.46 -5.78 -19.81
CA GLU A 182 -5.06 -7.11 -19.36
C GLU A 182 -3.81 -7.03 -18.48
N CYS A 183 -3.83 -7.75 -17.36
CA CYS A 183 -2.72 -7.80 -16.42
C CYS A 183 -2.22 -9.25 -16.36
N HIS A 184 -1.11 -9.53 -17.06
CA HIS A 184 -0.51 -10.86 -17.04
C HIS A 184 0.24 -11.14 -15.75
N THR A 185 0.73 -10.09 -15.08
CA THR A 185 1.40 -10.23 -13.79
C THR A 185 1.09 -9.02 -12.93
N PRO A 186 0.50 -9.22 -11.73
CA PRO A 186 0.22 -8.13 -10.81
C PRO A 186 1.51 -7.40 -10.41
N ILE A 187 1.39 -6.09 -10.21
CA ILE A 187 2.41 -5.33 -9.49
C ILE A 187 2.42 -5.86 -8.05
N ASP A 188 3.60 -6.11 -7.47
CA ASP A 188 3.65 -6.61 -6.09
C ASP A 188 3.14 -5.51 -5.14
N THR A 189 3.71 -4.30 -5.19
CA THR A 189 3.29 -3.20 -4.31
C THR A 189 3.21 -1.86 -5.01
N ILE A 190 2.20 -1.06 -4.66
CA ILE A 190 2.13 0.37 -5.04
C ILE A 190 2.19 1.24 -3.79
N PHE A 191 3.24 2.06 -3.66
CA PHE A 191 3.36 3.13 -2.68
C PHE A 191 2.93 4.45 -3.30
N SER A 192 1.69 4.84 -3.03
CA SER A 192 1.09 6.06 -3.53
C SER A 192 1.28 7.18 -2.51
N MET A 193 2.45 7.82 -2.53
CA MET A 193 2.86 8.93 -1.65
C MET A 193 2.18 10.23 -2.07
N THR A 194 0.88 10.33 -1.82
CA THR A 194 0.02 11.42 -2.27
C THR A 194 -1.32 11.45 -1.52
N CYS A 195 -2.13 12.48 -1.75
CA CYS A 195 -3.42 12.69 -1.10
C CYS A 195 -4.53 11.75 -1.58
N ASP A 196 -5.43 11.40 -0.66
CA ASP A 196 -6.80 10.90 -0.91
C ASP A 196 -6.95 9.63 -1.77
N THR A 197 -5.90 8.88 -2.09
CA THR A 197 -6.03 7.72 -3.00
C THR A 197 -6.78 6.52 -2.42
N LEU A 198 -7.04 6.53 -1.11
CA LEU A 198 -7.88 5.58 -0.40
C LEU A 198 -9.15 6.20 0.18
N LYS A 199 -9.38 7.49 -0.05
CA LYS A 199 -10.58 8.19 0.40
C LYS A 199 -11.79 7.73 -0.40
N LYS A 200 -12.86 7.35 0.30
CA LYS A 200 -14.15 7.05 -0.32
C LYS A 200 -14.95 8.35 -0.49
N GLU A 201 -15.41 8.61 -1.70
CA GLU A 201 -16.28 9.76 -1.99
C GLU A 201 -17.63 9.28 -2.54
N HIS A 202 -17.64 8.75 -3.76
CA HIS A 202 -18.83 8.19 -4.41
C HIS A 202 -18.60 6.77 -4.91
N ASP A 203 -17.39 6.49 -5.40
CA ASP A 203 -16.98 5.19 -5.94
C ASP A 203 -16.00 4.48 -5.01
N VAL A 204 -15.68 3.23 -5.35
CA VAL A 204 -14.57 2.49 -4.74
C VAL A 204 -13.27 3.31 -4.88
N PRO A 205 -12.48 3.50 -3.81
CA PRO A 205 -11.26 4.29 -3.88
C PRO A 205 -10.26 3.77 -4.91
N PHE A 206 -9.43 4.66 -5.48
CA PHE A 206 -8.46 4.32 -6.51
C PHE A 206 -7.55 3.17 -6.12
N GLY A 207 -6.95 3.22 -4.93
CA GLY A 207 -6.05 2.17 -4.45
C GLY A 207 -6.75 0.84 -4.19
N VAL A 208 -8.00 0.86 -3.74
CA VAL A 208 -8.80 -0.35 -3.53
C VAL A 208 -9.09 -1.05 -4.87
N ASN A 209 -9.42 -0.30 -5.92
CA ASN A 209 -9.65 -0.88 -7.24
C ASN A 209 -8.44 -1.63 -7.80
N TRP A 210 -7.21 -1.14 -7.58
CA TRP A 210 -5.98 -1.83 -8.02
C TRP A 210 -5.87 -3.24 -7.44
N VAL A 211 -6.21 -3.39 -6.16
CA VAL A 211 -6.11 -4.66 -5.44
C VAL A 211 -7.28 -5.58 -5.76
N LEU A 212 -8.52 -5.06 -5.75
CA LEU A 212 -9.72 -5.83 -6.08
C LEU A 212 -9.64 -6.44 -7.48
N SER A 213 -9.16 -5.69 -8.46
CA SER A 213 -9.04 -6.16 -9.83
C SER A 213 -7.82 -7.07 -10.07
N GLY A 214 -7.05 -7.40 -9.02
CA GLY A 214 -5.83 -8.19 -9.13
C GLY A 214 -4.69 -7.54 -9.93
N LYS A 215 -4.71 -6.21 -10.14
CA LYS A 215 -3.66 -5.50 -10.88
C LYS A 215 -2.46 -5.15 -10.00
N ALA A 216 -2.69 -5.06 -8.69
CA ALA A 216 -1.66 -5.01 -7.67
C ALA A 216 -1.97 -6.02 -6.56
N ARG A 217 -0.95 -6.55 -5.89
CA ARG A 217 -1.15 -7.40 -4.69
C ARG A 217 -1.36 -6.54 -3.45
N ALA A 218 -0.69 -5.39 -3.39
CA ALA A 218 -0.83 -4.42 -2.32
C ALA A 218 -0.82 -2.98 -2.82
N PHE A 219 -1.53 -2.12 -2.10
CA PHE A 219 -1.57 -0.68 -2.32
C PHE A 219 -1.47 0.05 -0.98
N PHE A 220 -0.43 0.86 -0.83
CA PHE A 220 -0.22 1.76 0.29
C PHE A 220 -0.52 3.20 -0.13
N GLY A 221 -1.49 3.85 0.52
CA GLY A 221 -1.93 5.20 0.14
C GLY A 221 -2.62 5.91 1.28
N SER A 222 -2.97 7.19 1.06
CA SER A 222 -3.59 8.02 2.09
C SER A 222 -5.11 8.12 1.95
N ILE A 223 -5.82 8.17 3.08
CA ILE A 223 -7.25 8.45 3.17
C ILE A 223 -7.57 9.95 3.19
N GLU A 224 -6.56 10.81 3.29
CA GLU A 224 -6.72 12.26 3.45
C GLU A 224 -5.66 13.06 2.67
N ALA A 225 -5.74 14.38 2.77
CA ALA A 225 -4.72 15.27 2.27
C ALA A 225 -3.44 15.19 3.13
N VAL A 226 -2.29 15.04 2.47
CA VAL A 226 -0.98 15.00 3.13
C VAL A 226 -0.22 16.31 2.92
N LYS A 227 0.42 16.81 3.97
CA LYS A 227 1.27 18.01 3.89
C LYS A 227 2.62 17.65 3.27
N ILE A 228 3.10 18.49 2.35
CA ILE A 228 4.30 18.18 1.56
C ILE A 228 5.58 18.06 2.39
N ASP A 229 5.72 18.85 3.47
CA ASP A 229 6.89 18.78 4.34
C ASP A 229 6.92 17.46 5.12
N SER A 230 5.79 17.08 5.74
CA SER A 230 5.64 15.77 6.39
C SER A 230 5.86 14.62 5.41
N LEU A 231 5.26 14.69 4.22
CA LEU A 231 5.41 13.67 3.18
C LEU A 231 6.87 13.54 2.72
N THR A 232 7.56 14.66 2.56
CA THR A 232 8.99 14.69 2.23
C THR A 232 9.79 13.95 3.28
N ARG A 233 9.54 14.22 4.56
CA ARG A 233 10.23 13.54 5.67
C ARG A 233 9.94 12.05 5.72
N ILE A 234 8.69 11.64 5.49
CA ILE A 234 8.29 10.22 5.39
C ILE A 234 9.05 9.54 4.24
N CYS A 235 9.08 10.15 3.05
CA CYS A 235 9.80 9.62 1.90
C CYS A 235 11.31 9.45 2.17
N GLU A 236 11.93 10.38 2.92
CA GLU A 236 13.32 10.26 3.36
C GLU A 236 13.52 9.08 4.30
N ILE A 237 12.66 8.91 5.31
CA ILE A 237 12.70 7.76 6.22
C ILE A 237 12.51 6.44 5.46
N MET A 238 11.53 6.37 4.55
CA MET A 238 11.30 5.22 3.69
C MET A 238 12.55 4.88 2.86
N THR A 239 13.20 5.89 2.30
CA THR A 239 14.44 5.72 1.51
C THR A 239 15.59 5.18 2.37
N GLU A 240 15.72 5.67 3.60
CA GLU A 240 16.74 5.22 4.56
C GLU A 240 16.52 3.76 4.98
N ARG A 241 15.26 3.33 5.11
CA ARG A 241 14.87 1.97 5.52
C ARG A 241 14.72 0.97 4.38
N LEU A 242 14.72 1.44 3.15
CA LEU A 242 14.77 0.55 2.01
C LEU A 242 16.15 -0.10 1.98
N ASP A 243 16.19 -1.41 2.18
CA ASP A 243 17.40 -2.22 2.07
C ASP A 243 17.54 -2.79 0.64
N SER A 244 18.75 -3.18 0.25
CA SER A 244 19.01 -3.77 -1.06
C SER A 244 18.45 -5.18 -1.20
N ASP A 245 18.25 -5.86 -0.08
CA ASP A 245 17.75 -7.23 -0.04
C ASP A 245 16.22 -7.25 -0.16
N SER A 246 15.69 -8.41 -0.56
CA SER A 246 14.26 -8.71 -0.75
C SER A 246 13.43 -8.44 0.51
N ILE A 247 13.14 -7.17 0.81
CA ILE A 247 12.37 -6.78 1.98
C ILE A 247 10.88 -6.93 1.68
N LYS A 248 10.16 -7.65 2.55
CA LYS A 248 8.71 -7.71 2.47
C LYS A 248 8.10 -6.38 2.90
N VAL A 249 6.96 -6.02 2.31
CA VAL A 249 6.23 -4.79 2.64
C VAL A 249 5.94 -4.71 4.14
N ARG A 250 5.61 -5.84 4.78
CA ARG A 250 5.38 -5.89 6.23
C ARG A 250 6.55 -5.35 7.04
N ASP A 251 7.74 -5.89 6.79
CA ASP A 251 8.94 -5.60 7.57
C ASP A 251 9.39 -4.17 7.29
N PHE A 252 9.26 -3.76 6.03
CA PHE A 252 9.52 -2.39 5.62
C PHE A 252 8.63 -1.37 6.34
N LEU A 253 7.29 -1.56 6.33
CA LEU A 253 6.37 -0.61 6.94
C LEU A 253 6.47 -0.57 8.47
N LEU A 254 6.72 -1.71 9.12
CA LEU A 254 6.96 -1.77 10.57
C LEU A 254 8.25 -1.00 10.95
N ASN A 255 9.32 -1.18 10.18
CA ASN A 255 10.58 -0.45 10.39
C ASN A 255 10.41 1.06 10.16
N VAL A 256 9.63 1.45 9.15
CA VAL A 256 9.32 2.87 8.88
C VAL A 256 8.48 3.47 10.00
N ASP A 257 7.43 2.78 10.46
CA ASP A 257 6.59 3.25 11.57
C ASP A 257 7.43 3.46 12.84
N GLN A 258 8.26 2.48 13.22
CA GLN A 258 9.13 2.59 14.39
C GLN A 258 10.01 3.85 14.35
N VAL A 259 10.56 4.18 13.18
CA VAL A 259 11.41 5.37 13.00
C VAL A 259 10.57 6.64 13.08
N ILE A 260 9.43 6.70 12.38
CA ILE A 260 8.52 7.84 12.43
C ILE A 260 8.09 8.13 13.88
N ARG A 261 7.67 7.11 14.62
CA ARG A 261 7.26 7.24 16.03
C ARG A 261 8.40 7.73 16.93
N SER A 262 9.64 7.31 16.66
CA SER A 262 10.80 7.75 17.46
C SER A 262 11.28 9.18 17.14
N THR A 263 10.82 9.80 16.05
CA THR A 263 11.16 11.21 15.73
C THR A 263 10.54 12.21 16.70
N ASN A 264 9.42 11.86 17.36
CA ASN A 264 8.57 12.79 18.11
C ASN A 264 8.09 14.02 17.31
N ASP A 265 8.08 13.94 15.97
CA ASP A 265 7.58 15.00 15.08
C ASP A 265 6.07 14.76 14.81
N GLN A 266 5.22 15.46 15.57
CA GLN A 266 3.77 15.25 15.52
C GLN A 266 3.18 15.48 14.11
N PRO A 267 3.52 16.55 13.37
CA PRO A 267 3.10 16.70 11.97
C PRO A 267 3.46 15.52 11.05
N VAL A 268 4.61 14.86 11.27
CA VAL A 268 5.01 13.67 10.49
C VAL A 268 4.20 12.45 10.92
N ILE A 269 4.00 12.27 12.23
CA ILE A 269 3.20 11.19 12.80
C ILE A 269 1.75 11.27 12.33
N ASP A 270 1.14 12.46 12.40
CA ASP A 270 -0.24 12.67 11.95
C ASP A 270 -0.37 12.38 10.46
N CYS A 271 0.58 12.84 9.65
CA CYS A 271 0.61 12.55 8.22
C CYS A 271 0.73 11.04 7.95
N TRP A 272 1.58 10.33 8.70
CA TRP A 272 1.73 8.87 8.60
C TRP A 272 0.45 8.12 8.99
N ASN A 273 -0.26 8.59 10.02
CA ASN A 273 -1.54 8.04 10.43
C ASN A 273 -2.64 8.21 9.36
N THR A 274 -2.44 8.99 8.31
CA THR A 274 -3.38 9.03 7.18
C THR A 274 -3.21 7.86 6.21
N PHE A 275 -2.14 7.05 6.31
CA PHE A 275 -1.87 5.99 5.35
C PHE A 275 -2.48 4.65 5.74
N ARG A 276 -2.88 3.85 4.76
CA ARG A 276 -3.37 2.47 4.97
C ARG A 276 -2.73 1.53 3.97
N LEU A 277 -2.62 0.26 4.36
CA LEU A 277 -2.23 -0.81 3.46
C LEU A 277 -3.46 -1.63 3.06
N ILE A 278 -3.75 -1.67 1.76
CA ILE A 278 -4.76 -2.53 1.17
C ILE A 278 -4.05 -3.75 0.56
N GLY A 279 -4.55 -4.96 0.83
CA GLY A 279 -4.05 -6.20 0.22
C GLY A 279 -2.92 -6.88 0.99
N ASN A 280 -2.02 -7.54 0.26
CA ASN A 280 -1.09 -8.53 0.82
C ASN A 280 0.23 -7.90 1.31
N PRO A 281 0.54 -7.92 2.62
CA PRO A 281 1.77 -7.34 3.17
C PRO A 281 3.02 -8.23 2.99
N ASN A 282 2.83 -9.47 2.53
CA ASN A 282 3.89 -10.46 2.34
C ASN A 282 4.51 -10.38 0.93
N CYS A 283 4.08 -9.43 0.11
CA CYS A 283 4.75 -9.09 -1.14
C CYS A 283 6.01 -8.24 -0.88
N TYR A 284 6.80 -8.01 -1.93
CA TYR A 284 8.11 -7.38 -1.80
C TYR A 284 8.07 -5.90 -2.18
N VAL A 285 8.98 -5.14 -1.56
CA VAL A 285 9.31 -3.76 -1.96
C VAL A 285 10.29 -3.79 -3.13
#